data_AF-A0A6N8JJQ1-F1
#
_entry.id   AF-A0A6N8JJQ1-F1
#
_cell.length_a   1.000
_cell.length_b   1.000
_cell.length_c   1.000
_cell.angle_alpha   90.00
_cell.angle_beta   90.00
_cell.angle_gamma   90.00
#
_symmetry.space_group_name_H-M   'P 1'
#
loop_
_entity.id
_entity.type
_entity.pdbx_description
1 polymer ?
#
loop_
_entity_poly.entity_id
_entity_poly.type
_entity_poly.pdbx_seq_one_letter_code
_entity_poly.pdbx_strand_id
1 'polypeptide(L)'
;MTEQLADLLAAFTKQSNKELSEYFFDNAEKIDSLIQLYTHFNQQTTQLQVKRIRELKRIVQTLTGDYDWQSPEGLELQYSQYNVELPVILLEGGFESTKGNALGKFVVRITTRTIQAWNYYEDQLMQDFPAIEPIIAGDKTTLIVNTINGNDETKILGALMTIHTYLVMLTNKTVRLSRAIHIK
;
A
#
# COMPACT_ATOMS: atom_id res chain seq x y z
N MET A 1 9.24 -12.14 13.14
CA MET A 1 8.57 -13.06 14.09
C MET A 1 8.52 -12.35 15.43
N THR A 2 7.35 -12.18 16.04
CA THR A 2 7.23 -11.41 17.30
C THR A 2 7.69 -12.27 18.49
N GLU A 3 8.28 -11.63 19.50
CA GLU A 3 8.80 -12.28 20.72
C GLU A 3 7.74 -13.14 21.42
N GLN A 4 6.49 -12.66 21.44
CA GLN A 4 5.33 -13.39 21.96
C GLN A 4 4.99 -14.68 21.19
N LEU A 5 5.20 -14.71 19.87
CA LEU A 5 4.97 -15.92 19.07
C LEU A 5 6.09 -16.94 19.32
N ALA A 6 7.32 -16.48 19.51
CA ALA A 6 8.45 -17.33 19.86
C ALA A 6 8.28 -17.96 21.24
N ASP A 7 7.82 -17.20 22.24
CA ASP A 7 7.52 -17.70 23.59
C ASP A 7 6.38 -18.72 23.58
N LEU A 8 5.33 -18.46 22.79
CA LEU A 8 4.21 -19.37 22.63
C LEU A 8 4.66 -20.70 21.99
N LEU A 9 5.45 -20.65 20.92
CA LEU A 9 6.00 -21.83 20.26
C LEU A 9 6.97 -22.59 21.17
N ALA A 10 7.80 -21.89 21.96
CA ALA A 10 8.69 -22.49 22.94
C ALA A 10 7.94 -23.19 24.09
N ALA A 11 6.77 -22.68 24.47
CA ALA A 11 5.89 -23.34 25.44
C ALA A 11 5.25 -24.61 24.86
N PHE A 12 4.79 -24.58 23.61
CA PHE A 12 4.15 -25.72 22.96
C PHE A 12 5.13 -26.84 22.58
N THR A 13 6.36 -26.52 22.22
CA THR A 13 7.42 -27.51 21.90
C THR A 13 7.89 -28.33 23.10
N LYS A 14 7.56 -27.91 24.33
CA LYS A 14 7.86 -28.66 25.57
C LYS A 14 6.80 -29.67 25.96
N GLN A 15 5.62 -29.65 25.33
CA GLN A 15 4.52 -30.57 25.63
C GLN A 15 4.62 -31.83 24.76
N SER A 16 4.16 -32.96 25.29
CA SER A 16 4.10 -34.20 24.52
C SER A 16 3.02 -34.12 23.44
N ASN A 17 3.19 -34.86 22.35
CA ASN A 17 2.20 -34.90 21.27
C ASN A 17 0.81 -35.37 21.76
N LYS A 18 0.77 -36.20 22.81
CA LYS A 18 -0.49 -36.65 23.42
C LYS A 18 -1.22 -35.49 24.11
N GLU A 19 -0.51 -34.72 24.94
CA GLU A 19 -1.08 -33.57 25.65
C GLU A 19 -1.56 -32.48 24.68
N LEU A 20 -0.80 -32.20 23.62
CA LEU A 20 -1.21 -31.28 22.56
C LEU A 20 -2.46 -31.79 21.84
N SER A 21 -2.48 -33.08 21.49
CA SER A 21 -3.62 -33.70 20.81
C SER A 21 -4.89 -33.61 21.64
N GLU A 22 -4.83 -33.93 22.94
CA GLU A 22 -5.97 -33.83 23.85
C GLU A 22 -6.43 -32.37 23.99
N TYR A 23 -5.50 -31.43 24.20
CA TYR A 23 -5.82 -30.01 24.29
C TYR A 23 -6.51 -29.45 23.04
N PHE A 24 -5.97 -29.73 21.85
CA PHE A 24 -6.55 -29.25 20.59
C PHE A 24 -7.87 -29.95 20.26
N PHE A 25 -8.03 -31.23 20.61
CA PHE A 25 -9.30 -31.94 20.46
C PHE A 25 -10.38 -31.31 21.34
N ASP A 26 -10.09 -31.07 22.62
CA ASP A 26 -11.03 -30.48 23.58
C ASP A 26 -11.39 -29.02 23.24
N ASN A 27 -10.49 -28.30 22.56
CA ASN A 27 -10.67 -26.88 22.19
C ASN A 27 -11.01 -26.66 20.72
N ALA A 28 -11.19 -27.71 19.91
CA ALA A 28 -11.36 -27.61 18.45
C ALA A 28 -12.50 -26.64 18.08
N GLU A 29 -13.69 -26.81 18.67
CA GLU A 29 -14.85 -25.96 18.40
C GLU A 29 -14.61 -24.48 18.74
N LYS A 30 -13.87 -24.22 19.82
CA LYS A 30 -13.53 -22.85 20.24
C LYS A 30 -12.54 -22.22 19.27
N ILE A 31 -11.55 -22.98 18.82
CA ILE A 31 -10.57 -22.54 17.81
C ILE A 31 -11.28 -22.24 16.49
N ASP A 32 -12.15 -23.14 16.03
CA ASP A 32 -12.93 -22.95 14.82
C ASP A 32 -13.84 -21.71 14.92
N SER A 33 -14.50 -21.52 16.06
CA SER A 33 -15.32 -20.33 16.33
C SER A 33 -14.49 -19.03 16.28
N LEU A 34 -13.28 -19.04 16.83
CA LEU A 34 -12.37 -17.88 16.79
C LEU A 34 -11.88 -17.60 15.37
N ILE A 35 -11.57 -18.64 14.59
CA ILE A 35 -11.20 -18.51 13.17
C ILE A 35 -12.36 -17.91 12.37
N GLN A 36 -13.58 -18.39 12.58
CA GLN A 36 -14.77 -17.86 11.91
C GLN A 36 -15.03 -16.38 12.28
N LEU A 37 -14.95 -16.04 13.57
CA LEU A 37 -15.14 -14.66 14.03
C LEU A 37 -14.09 -13.73 13.44
N TYR A 38 -12.82 -14.15 13.43
CA TYR A 38 -11.72 -13.39 12.83
C TYR A 38 -11.90 -13.21 11.32
N THR A 39 -12.31 -14.28 10.62
CA THR A 39 -12.59 -14.25 9.18
C THR A 39 -13.72 -13.28 8.86
N HIS A 40 -14.82 -13.33 9.62
CA HIS A 40 -15.95 -12.42 9.44
C HIS A 40 -15.56 -10.96 9.70
N PHE A 41 -14.80 -10.70 10.76
CA PHE A 41 -14.28 -9.37 11.07
C PHE A 41 -13.41 -8.81 9.94
N ASN A 42 -12.51 -9.63 9.38
CA ASN A 42 -11.67 -9.22 8.24
C ASN A 42 -12.50 -8.95 7.00
N GLN A 43 -13.49 -9.80 6.69
CA GLN A 43 -14.39 -9.58 5.56
C GLN A 43 -15.13 -8.24 5.67
N GLN A 44 -15.68 -7.92 6.84
CA GLN A 44 -16.36 -6.64 7.09
C GLN A 44 -15.39 -5.45 6.93
N THR A 45 -14.18 -5.58 7.47
CA THR A 45 -13.12 -4.56 7.33
C THR A 45 -12.79 -4.31 5.86
N THR A 46 -12.52 -5.37 5.11
CA THR A 46 -12.20 -5.30 3.68
C THR A 46 -13.35 -4.71 2.88
N GLN A 47 -14.59 -5.12 3.13
CA GLN A 47 -15.76 -4.57 2.43
C GLN A 47 -15.91 -3.06 2.64
N LEU A 48 -15.65 -2.56 3.85
CA LEU A 48 -15.69 -1.12 4.13
C LEU A 48 -14.59 -0.37 3.38
N GLN A 49 -13.37 -0.91 3.37
CA GLN A 49 -12.25 -0.33 2.63
C GLN A 49 -12.52 -0.31 1.13
N VAL A 50 -13.01 -1.42 0.56
CA VAL A 50 -13.35 -1.53 -0.87
C VAL A 50 -14.41 -0.52 -1.28
N LYS A 51 -15.47 -0.37 -0.46
CA LYS A 51 -16.50 0.63 -0.70
C LYS A 51 -15.89 2.04 -0.73
N ARG A 52 -15.02 2.35 0.24
CA ARG A 52 -14.44 3.68 0.37
C ARG A 52 -13.45 4.00 -0.75
N ILE A 53 -12.60 3.05 -1.14
CA ILE A 53 -11.68 3.20 -2.28
C ILE A 53 -12.47 3.46 -3.57
N ARG A 54 -13.58 2.74 -3.79
CA ARG A 54 -14.43 2.97 -4.97
C ARG A 54 -15.04 4.39 -4.99
N GLU A 55 -15.42 4.94 -3.84
CA GLU A 55 -15.90 6.32 -3.73
C GLU A 55 -14.78 7.31 -4.06
N LEU A 56 -13.61 7.17 -3.42
CA LEU A 56 -12.46 8.03 -3.67
C LEU A 56 -12.01 7.98 -5.13
N LYS A 57 -12.03 6.80 -5.76
CA LYS A 57 -11.72 6.62 -7.18
C LYS A 57 -12.56 7.55 -8.06
N ARG A 58 -13.88 7.55 -7.87
CA ARG A 58 -14.79 8.39 -8.66
C ARG A 58 -14.47 9.88 -8.48
N ILE A 59 -14.17 10.29 -7.26
CA ILE A 59 -13.84 11.69 -6.96
C ILE A 59 -12.52 12.07 -7.63
N VAL A 60 -11.49 11.25 -7.50
CA VAL A 60 -10.18 11.48 -8.11
C VAL A 60 -10.27 11.52 -9.63
N GLN A 61 -11.01 10.59 -10.26
CA GLN A 61 -11.26 10.61 -11.71
C GLN A 61 -11.95 11.93 -12.14
N THR A 62 -12.90 12.41 -11.34
CA THR A 62 -13.58 13.70 -11.61
C THR A 62 -12.62 14.87 -11.47
N LEU A 63 -11.77 14.89 -10.43
CA LEU A 63 -10.83 15.98 -10.16
C LEU A 63 -9.70 16.05 -11.18
N THR A 64 -9.23 14.90 -11.66
CA THR A 64 -8.13 14.82 -12.63
C THR A 64 -8.60 14.86 -14.08
N GLY A 65 -9.88 14.57 -14.33
CA GLY A 65 -10.40 14.37 -15.68
C GLY A 65 -9.88 13.09 -16.35
N ASP A 66 -9.28 12.19 -15.58
CA ASP A 66 -8.59 10.99 -16.07
C ASP A 66 -9.29 9.72 -15.56
N TYR A 67 -9.68 8.84 -16.48
CA TYR A 67 -10.38 7.60 -16.15
C TYR A 67 -9.45 6.39 -15.95
N ASP A 68 -8.15 6.54 -16.19
CA ASP A 68 -7.15 5.47 -16.09
C ASP A 68 -6.76 5.12 -14.66
N TRP A 69 -7.25 5.87 -13.67
CA TRP A 69 -7.18 5.47 -12.27
C TRP A 69 -7.78 4.06 -12.09
N GLN A 70 -6.96 3.16 -11.54
CA GLN A 70 -7.33 1.79 -11.26
C GLN A 70 -7.62 1.58 -9.78
N SER A 71 -8.30 0.48 -9.49
CA SER A 71 -8.47 0.01 -8.12
C SER A 71 -8.37 -1.52 -8.07
N PRO A 72 -7.15 -2.09 -8.13
CA PRO A 72 -6.93 -3.54 -8.08
C PRO A 72 -7.66 -4.13 -6.86
N GLU A 73 -8.55 -5.09 -7.11
CA GLU A 73 -9.38 -5.76 -6.08
C GLU A 73 -10.22 -4.82 -5.20
N GLY A 74 -10.25 -3.52 -5.53
CA GLY A 74 -10.84 -2.45 -4.72
C GLY A 74 -10.06 -2.08 -3.46
N LEU A 75 -8.87 -2.61 -3.21
CA LEU A 75 -8.14 -2.40 -1.95
C LEU A 75 -7.32 -1.10 -1.93
N GLU A 76 -6.93 -0.64 -3.10
CA GLU A 76 -6.11 0.54 -3.28
C GLU A 76 -6.57 1.34 -4.50
N LEU A 77 -6.22 2.62 -4.53
CA LEU A 77 -6.20 3.45 -5.72
C LEU A 77 -4.82 3.34 -6.33
N GLN A 78 -4.77 3.22 -7.66
CA GLN A 78 -3.51 3.15 -8.39
C GLN A 78 -3.58 4.04 -9.63
N TYR A 79 -2.50 4.76 -9.93
CA TYR A 79 -2.32 5.45 -11.20
C TYR A 79 -0.88 5.31 -11.70
N SER A 80 -0.71 5.10 -13.00
CA SER A 80 0.62 4.90 -13.62
C SER A 80 0.78 5.50 -15.01
N GLN A 81 -0.27 6.11 -15.58
CA GLN A 81 -0.27 6.61 -16.96
C GLN A 81 0.36 8.01 -17.05
N TYR A 82 1.57 8.17 -16.51
CA TYR A 82 2.25 9.46 -16.48
C TYR A 82 3.00 9.79 -17.78
N ASN A 83 3.81 8.86 -18.26
CA ASN A 83 4.56 8.98 -19.51
C ASN A 83 4.94 7.58 -20.02
N VAL A 84 4.46 7.21 -21.21
CA VAL A 84 4.68 5.88 -21.80
C VAL A 84 6.10 5.66 -22.34
N GLU A 85 6.88 6.73 -22.52
CA GLU A 85 8.27 6.66 -22.99
C GLU A 85 9.27 6.41 -21.84
N LEU A 86 8.81 6.49 -20.59
CA LEU A 86 9.66 6.37 -19.40
C LEU A 86 9.37 5.08 -18.61
N PRO A 87 10.31 4.63 -17.76
CA PRO A 87 10.05 3.51 -16.86
C PRO A 87 8.81 3.77 -15.99
N VAL A 88 8.01 2.72 -15.76
CA VAL A 88 6.73 2.84 -15.03
C VAL A 88 6.97 3.22 -13.57
N ILE A 89 6.25 4.26 -13.14
CA ILE A 89 6.15 4.71 -11.75
C ILE A 89 4.68 4.81 -11.37
N LEU A 90 4.35 4.39 -10.15
CA LEU A 90 2.99 4.27 -9.67
C LEU A 90 2.76 5.24 -8.51
N LEU A 91 1.58 5.86 -8.51
CA LEU A 91 0.96 6.40 -7.31
C LEU A 91 -0.04 5.38 -6.78
N GLU A 92 0.12 5.00 -5.52
CA GLU A 92 -0.76 4.06 -4.83
C GLU A 92 -1.34 4.71 -3.56
N GLY A 93 -2.59 4.40 -3.22
CA GLY A 93 -3.26 4.90 -2.03
C GLY A 93 -4.24 3.89 -1.45
N GLY A 94 -4.05 3.45 -0.21
CA GLY A 94 -4.87 2.40 0.39
C GLY A 94 -5.09 2.58 1.88
N PHE A 95 -6.12 1.92 2.42
CA PHE A 95 -6.40 1.94 3.86
C PHE A 95 -5.65 0.84 4.61
N GLU A 96 -5.14 1.20 5.79
CA GLU A 96 -4.69 0.25 6.81
C GLU A 96 -5.66 0.32 7.99
N SER A 97 -6.09 -0.85 8.47
CA SER A 97 -6.94 -0.93 9.66
C SER A 97 -6.12 -0.66 10.92
N THR A 98 -6.78 -0.07 11.90
CA THR A 98 -6.25 0.09 13.26
C THR A 98 -7.24 -0.52 14.24
N LYS A 99 -6.86 -0.63 15.53
CA LYS A 99 -7.72 -1.23 16.55
C LYS A 99 -9.09 -0.54 16.58
N GLY A 100 -10.14 -1.28 16.22
CA GLY A 100 -11.52 -0.81 16.21
C GLY A 100 -11.90 0.10 15.03
N ASN A 101 -11.01 0.32 14.05
CA ASN A 101 -11.29 1.17 12.90
C ASN A 101 -10.72 0.59 11.61
N ALA A 102 -11.61 0.12 10.74
CA ALA A 102 -11.28 -0.42 9.43
C ALA A 102 -10.70 0.63 8.45
N LEU A 103 -11.01 1.92 8.64
CA LEU A 103 -10.43 3.04 7.89
C LEU A 103 -9.45 3.82 8.80
N GLY A 104 -8.54 3.06 9.43
CA GLY A 104 -7.66 3.56 10.48
C GLY A 104 -6.65 4.58 10.00
N LYS A 105 -5.98 4.27 8.89
CA LYS A 105 -5.03 5.15 8.21
C LYS A 105 -5.21 5.04 6.71
N PHE A 106 -5.00 6.12 5.99
CA PHE A 106 -4.83 6.10 4.54
C PHE A 106 -3.37 6.39 4.21
N VAL A 107 -2.72 5.47 3.50
CA VAL A 107 -1.29 5.53 3.21
C VAL A 107 -1.11 5.77 1.72
N VAL A 108 -0.36 6.83 1.38
CA VAL A 108 -0.02 7.22 0.01
C VAL A 108 1.40 6.80 -0.28
N ARG A 109 1.61 6.15 -1.43
CA ARG A 109 2.87 5.55 -1.81
C ARG A 109 3.26 5.91 -3.23
N ILE A 110 4.57 6.01 -3.45
CA ILE A 110 5.17 5.99 -4.79
C ILE A 110 5.86 4.64 -4.94
N THR A 111 5.56 3.90 -6.00
CA THR A 111 6.10 2.55 -6.20
C THR A 111 6.68 2.40 -7.60
N THR A 112 7.81 1.69 -7.71
CA THR A 112 8.34 1.15 -8.97
C THR A 112 8.34 -0.37 -8.90
N ARG A 113 8.04 -1.03 -10.03
CA ARG A 113 7.92 -2.50 -10.09
C ARG A 113 9.22 -3.21 -10.48
N THR A 114 10.24 -2.45 -10.87
CA THR A 114 11.56 -2.98 -11.24
C THR A 114 12.67 -2.12 -10.66
N ILE A 115 13.83 -2.72 -10.43
CA ILE A 115 15.05 -2.01 -9.98
C ILE A 115 15.47 -0.98 -11.04
N GLN A 116 15.34 -1.28 -12.33
CA GLN A 116 15.68 -0.34 -13.39
C GLN A 116 14.80 0.92 -13.35
N ALA A 117 13.50 0.76 -13.06
CA ALA A 117 12.61 1.89 -12.90
C ALA A 117 12.95 2.68 -11.63
N TRP A 118 13.29 2.01 -10.53
CA TRP A 118 13.76 2.69 -9.32
C TRP A 118 15.01 3.54 -9.60
N ASN A 119 16.07 2.93 -10.12
CA ASN A 119 17.35 3.60 -10.39
C ASN A 119 17.19 4.81 -11.33
N TYR A 120 16.19 4.79 -12.21
CA TYR A 120 15.90 5.93 -13.09
C TYR A 120 15.37 7.16 -12.34
N TYR A 121 14.57 6.97 -11.30
CA TYR A 121 13.93 8.06 -10.53
C TYR A 121 14.60 8.33 -9.18
N GLU A 122 15.48 7.44 -8.72
CA GLU A 122 16.05 7.42 -7.37
C GLU A 122 16.63 8.77 -6.95
N ASP A 123 17.56 9.33 -7.73
CA ASP A 123 18.24 10.59 -7.37
C ASP A 123 17.24 11.72 -7.09
N GLN A 124 16.22 11.87 -7.94
CA GLN A 124 15.23 12.94 -7.80
C GLN A 124 14.24 12.64 -6.65
N LEU A 125 13.81 11.39 -6.50
CA LEU A 125 12.94 10.99 -5.41
C LEU A 125 13.63 11.16 -4.05
N MET A 126 14.91 10.80 -3.94
CA MET A 126 15.69 10.93 -2.70
C MET A 126 16.08 12.38 -2.41
N GLN A 127 16.22 13.22 -3.44
CA GLN A 127 16.37 14.66 -3.25
C GLN A 127 15.09 15.30 -2.69
N ASP A 128 13.91 14.92 -3.21
CA ASP A 128 12.63 15.53 -2.84
C ASP A 128 12.02 14.91 -1.56
N PHE A 129 12.37 13.66 -1.23
CA PHE A 129 11.92 12.93 -0.05
C PHE A 129 13.11 12.39 0.79
N PRO A 130 14.04 13.25 1.25
CA PRO A 130 15.32 12.81 1.83
C PRO A 130 15.21 12.10 3.19
N ALA A 131 14.06 12.24 3.87
CA ALA A 131 13.82 11.62 5.18
C ALA A 131 13.05 10.29 5.09
N ILE A 132 12.70 9.84 3.88
CA ILE A 132 11.88 8.64 3.67
C ILE A 132 12.77 7.51 3.18
N GLU A 133 12.89 6.46 3.99
CA GLU A 133 13.63 5.26 3.58
C GLU A 133 12.81 4.43 2.57
N PRO A 134 13.41 4.05 1.42
CA PRO A 134 12.76 3.15 0.47
C PRO A 134 12.58 1.75 1.06
N ILE A 135 11.39 1.17 0.89
CA ILE A 135 11.12 -0.23 1.23
C ILE A 135 11.35 -1.07 -0.03
N ILE A 136 12.39 -1.91 -0.01
CA ILE A 136 12.76 -2.79 -1.12
C ILE A 136 12.26 -4.21 -0.82
N ALA A 137 11.46 -4.76 -1.72
CA ALA A 137 10.93 -6.12 -1.65
C ALA A 137 11.03 -6.81 -3.01
N GLY A 138 12.11 -7.56 -3.22
CA GLY A 138 12.45 -8.11 -4.53
C GLY A 138 12.77 -6.96 -5.51
N ASP A 139 12.16 -6.99 -6.69
CA ASP A 139 12.34 -5.94 -7.71
C ASP A 139 11.49 -4.69 -7.48
N LYS A 140 10.59 -4.71 -6.48
CA LYS A 140 9.69 -3.61 -6.16
C LYS A 140 10.32 -2.70 -5.12
N THR A 141 10.32 -1.39 -5.40
CA THR A 141 10.69 -0.37 -4.42
C THR A 141 9.51 0.54 -4.15
N THR A 142 9.23 0.81 -2.88
CA THR A 142 8.08 1.60 -2.44
C THR A 142 8.52 2.68 -1.46
N LEU A 143 8.06 3.91 -1.69
CA LEU A 143 8.19 5.04 -0.77
C LEU A 143 6.83 5.38 -0.17
N ILE A 144 6.75 5.42 1.16
CA ILE A 144 5.56 5.90 1.86
C ILE A 144 5.67 7.41 2.01
N VAL A 145 5.03 8.16 1.10
CA VAL A 145 5.17 9.61 1.00
C VAL A 145 4.17 10.38 1.86
N ASN A 146 3.09 9.74 2.29
CA ASN A 146 2.14 10.35 3.23
C ASN A 146 1.36 9.29 4.01
N THR A 147 0.97 9.61 5.24
CA THR A 147 0.05 8.81 6.06
C THR A 147 -0.96 9.73 6.72
N ILE A 148 -2.23 9.58 6.35
CA ILE A 148 -3.36 10.31 6.93
C ILE A 148 -4.05 9.41 7.95
N ASN A 149 -4.20 9.89 9.19
CA ASN A 149 -5.01 9.17 10.18
C ASN A 149 -6.51 9.32 9.87
N GLY A 150 -7.23 8.21 9.86
CA GLY A 150 -8.67 8.15 9.62
C GLY A 150 -9.06 8.23 8.13
N ASN A 151 -10.30 8.67 7.91
CA ASN A 151 -10.95 8.75 6.59
C ASN A 151 -11.34 10.18 6.22
N ASP A 152 -10.48 11.16 6.51
CA ASP A 152 -10.71 12.56 6.15
C ASP A 152 -10.55 12.71 4.63
N GLU A 153 -11.68 12.87 3.92
CA GLU A 153 -11.72 12.92 2.45
C GLU A 153 -10.85 14.05 1.89
N THR A 154 -10.96 15.25 2.47
CA THR A 154 -10.22 16.42 1.98
C THR A 154 -8.71 16.22 2.12
N LYS A 155 -8.25 15.67 3.25
CA LYS A 155 -6.83 15.37 3.45
C LYS A 155 -6.33 14.27 2.52
N ILE A 156 -7.12 13.21 2.34
CA ILE A 156 -6.78 12.10 1.44
C ILE A 156 -6.65 12.60 0.01
N LEU A 157 -7.65 13.31 -0.49
CA LEU A 157 -7.64 13.85 -1.85
C LEU A 157 -6.52 14.87 -2.04
N GLY A 158 -6.30 15.74 -1.07
CA GLY A 158 -5.19 16.71 -1.10
C GLY A 158 -3.82 16.03 -1.22
N ALA A 159 -3.58 14.97 -0.44
CA ALA A 159 -2.35 14.20 -0.51
C ALA A 159 -2.19 13.47 -1.86
N LEU A 160 -3.25 12.80 -2.34
CA LEU A 160 -3.24 12.12 -3.63
C LEU A 160 -2.95 13.09 -4.78
N MET A 161 -3.60 14.27 -4.78
CA MET A 161 -3.39 15.28 -5.83
C MET A 161 -1.99 15.89 -5.77
N THR A 162 -1.47 16.15 -4.57
CA THR A 162 -0.10 16.65 -4.40
C THR A 162 0.91 15.70 -5.03
N ILE A 163 0.81 14.40 -4.74
CA ILE A 163 1.74 13.40 -5.26
C ILE A 163 1.49 13.14 -6.75
N HIS A 164 0.23 13.14 -7.21
CA HIS A 164 -0.08 13.01 -8.63
C HIS A 164 0.55 14.15 -9.45
N THR A 165 0.37 15.40 -9.03
CA THR A 165 1.00 16.56 -9.68
C THR A 165 2.53 16.48 -9.63
N TYR A 166 3.11 16.05 -8.50
CA TYR A 166 4.54 15.80 -8.40
C TYR A 166 5.04 14.81 -9.46
N LEU A 167 4.39 13.65 -9.58
CA LEU A 167 4.79 12.62 -10.55
C LEU A 167 4.59 13.07 -12.00
N VAL A 168 3.54 13.83 -12.31
CA VAL A 168 3.37 14.47 -13.63
C VAL A 168 4.55 15.41 -13.92
N MET A 169 5.01 16.20 -12.95
CA MET A 169 6.16 17.08 -13.16
C MET A 169 7.46 16.30 -13.31
N LEU A 170 7.66 15.27 -12.49
CA LEU A 170 8.83 14.39 -12.53
C LEU A 170 8.98 13.76 -13.92
N THR A 171 7.94 13.12 -14.43
CA THR A 171 7.97 12.41 -15.72
C THR A 171 7.97 13.35 -16.94
N ASN A 172 7.60 14.62 -16.78
CA ASN A 172 7.70 15.63 -17.83
C ASN A 172 9.06 16.35 -17.85
N LYS A 173 9.70 16.57 -16.69
CA LYS A 173 11.01 17.21 -16.59
C LYS A 173 12.09 16.37 -17.26
N THR A 174 12.06 15.05 -17.10
CA THR A 174 13.13 14.18 -17.59
C THR A 174 13.19 14.11 -19.12
N VAL A 175 12.08 14.34 -19.82
CA VAL A 175 12.04 14.47 -21.29
C VAL A 175 12.82 15.70 -21.80
N ARG A 176 12.89 16.78 -21.01
CA ARG A 176 13.62 17.99 -21.40
C ARG A 176 15.13 17.80 -21.32
N LEU A 177 15.62 17.01 -20.36
CA LEU A 177 17.04 16.71 -20.22
C LEU A 177 17.54 15.72 -21.29
N SER A 178 16.74 14.72 -21.67
CA SER A 178 17.12 13.75 -22.72
C SER A 178 17.17 14.38 -24.12
N ARG A 179 16.28 15.32 -24.44
CA ARG A 179 16.29 16.06 -25.73
C ARG A 179 17.46 17.05 -25.85
N ALA A 180 17.99 17.57 -24.74
CA ALA A 180 19.13 18.48 -24.77
C ALA A 180 20.47 17.76 -25.10
N ILE A 181 20.54 16.44 -24.95
CA ILE A 181 21.76 15.66 -25.18
C ILE A 181 21.88 15.17 -26.64
N HIS A 182 20.80 15.22 -27.43
CA HIS A 182 20.77 14.78 -28.84
C HIS A 182 21.01 15.91 -29.86
N ILE A 183 21.56 17.05 -29.43
CA ILE A 183 22.09 18.07 -30.33
C ILE A 183 23.61 18.13 -30.15
N LYS A 184 24.31 17.21 -30.80
CA LYS A 184 25.72 17.32 -31.17
C LYS A 184 25.96 16.64 -32.51
#